data_AF-A0A537EGM8-F1
#
_entry.id   AF-A0A537EGM8-F1
#
_cell.length_a   1.000
_cell.length_b   1.000
_cell.length_c   1.000
_cell.angle_alpha   90.00
_cell.angle_beta   90.00
_cell.angle_gamma   90.00
#
_symmetry.space_group_name_H-M   'P 1'
#
loop_
_entity.id
_entity.type
_entity.pdbx_description
1 polymer ?
#
loop_
_entity_poly.entity_id
_entity_poly.type
_entity_poly.pdbx_seq_one_letter_code
_entity_poly.pdbx_strand_id
1 'polypeptide(L)'
;MIVSVFTALSLATNYALIGFQNVKLMDTLVFIVAFLFGVRLGIGVAVSTWLVYGLVNPNGVDGPIILSFLILGECFYALSGAILSRTSVGQELSKVKPTDDSPRITGRTGVFRSLGRRIRRLNPTRSLVFALVGLQATFGYDLLTNFASWLFLTTSLYQAFIIGNIIGAPFSVAHEGSNAIFFATVAPAVIVAARRMGIGFHARGRLN
;
A
#
# COMPACT_ATOMS: atom_id res chain seq x y z
N MET A 1 -15.02 -12.05 2.22
CA MET A 1 -15.50 -10.75 2.76
C MET A 1 -14.39 -9.71 2.90
N ILE A 2 -13.27 -9.99 3.59
CA ILE A 2 -12.19 -8.99 3.75
C ILE A 2 -11.59 -8.58 2.39
N VAL A 3 -11.22 -9.56 1.55
CA VAL A 3 -10.64 -9.29 0.23
C VAL A 3 -11.56 -8.40 -0.61
N SER A 4 -12.85 -8.74 -0.72
CA SER A 4 -13.81 -7.96 -1.50
C SER A 4 -14.02 -6.54 -0.98
N VAL A 5 -14.09 -6.35 0.35
CA VAL A 5 -14.25 -5.00 0.94
C VAL A 5 -13.03 -4.13 0.67
N PHE A 6 -11.83 -4.68 0.88
CA PHE A 6 -10.60 -3.92 0.63
C PHE A 6 -10.33 -3.72 -0.86
N THR A 7 -10.71 -4.67 -1.74
CA THR A 7 -10.68 -4.46 -3.18
C THR A 7 -11.63 -3.34 -3.60
N ALA A 8 -12.87 -3.32 -3.10
CA ALA A 8 -13.81 -2.24 -3.40
C ALA A 8 -13.30 -0.88 -2.90
N LEU A 9 -12.71 -0.83 -1.69
CA LEU A 9 -12.11 0.38 -1.15
C LEU A 9 -10.91 0.84 -1.99
N SER A 10 -10.01 -0.08 -2.35
CA SER A 10 -8.86 0.21 -3.20
C SER A 10 -9.31 0.77 -4.56
N LEU A 11 -10.27 0.13 -5.23
CA LEU A 11 -10.86 0.62 -6.47
C LEU A 11 -11.45 2.02 -6.31
N ALA A 12 -12.27 2.24 -5.28
CA ALA A 12 -12.87 3.54 -5.02
C ALA A 12 -11.81 4.64 -4.84
N THR A 13 -10.74 4.36 -4.10
CA THR A 13 -9.65 5.32 -3.91
C THR A 13 -8.84 5.55 -5.19
N ASN A 14 -8.63 4.52 -5.99
CA ASN A 14 -7.88 4.62 -7.24
C ASN A 14 -8.66 5.43 -8.28
N TYR A 15 -9.98 5.20 -8.41
CA TYR A 15 -10.83 6.01 -9.27
C TYR A 15 -11.00 7.44 -8.76
N ALA A 16 -11.04 7.66 -7.45
CA ALA A 16 -11.10 9.01 -6.88
C ALA A 16 -9.81 9.82 -7.15
N LEU A 17 -8.67 9.14 -7.26
CA LEU A 17 -7.36 9.75 -7.50
C LEU A 17 -6.92 9.69 -8.96
N ILE A 18 -7.79 9.23 -9.88
CA ILE A 18 -7.44 9.03 -11.29
C ILE A 18 -6.96 10.30 -12.01
N GLY A 19 -7.38 11.48 -11.53
CA GLY A 19 -6.93 12.78 -12.04
C GLY A 19 -5.53 13.20 -11.60
N PHE A 20 -4.90 12.47 -10.67
CA PHE A 20 -3.54 12.69 -10.22
C PHE A 20 -2.63 11.62 -10.77
N GLN A 21 -1.60 12.03 -11.52
CA GLN A 21 -0.66 11.10 -12.12
C GLN A 21 0.06 10.26 -11.04
N ASN A 22 -0.13 8.94 -11.11
CA ASN A 22 0.52 7.95 -10.24
C ASN A 22 0.38 8.16 -8.73
N VAL A 23 -0.69 8.82 -8.27
CA VAL A 23 -1.00 8.90 -6.85
C VAL A 23 -2.01 7.81 -6.50
N LYS A 24 -1.58 6.75 -5.80
CA LYS A 24 -2.40 5.56 -5.54
C LYS A 24 -2.45 5.22 -4.06
N LEU A 25 -3.62 5.41 -3.44
CA LEU A 25 -3.82 4.98 -2.05
C LEU A 25 -3.95 3.46 -1.91
N MET A 26 -4.29 2.77 -3.01
CA MET A 26 -4.44 1.32 -3.12
C MET A 26 -3.23 0.57 -2.58
N ASP A 27 -2.02 0.97 -2.94
CA ASP A 27 -0.76 0.33 -2.57
C ASP A 27 -0.60 0.27 -1.05
N THR A 28 -0.95 1.37 -0.40
CA THR A 28 -0.96 1.48 1.07
C THR A 28 -2.04 0.58 1.68
N LEU A 29 -3.21 0.45 1.04
CA LEU A 29 -4.29 -0.43 1.52
C LEU A 29 -3.92 -1.91 1.40
N VAL A 30 -3.32 -2.33 0.28
CA VAL A 30 -2.80 -3.69 0.08
C VAL A 30 -1.77 -4.02 1.16
N PHE A 31 -0.84 -3.11 1.41
CA PHE A 31 0.13 -3.21 2.49
C PHE A 31 -0.54 -3.36 3.87
N ILE A 32 -1.51 -2.50 4.21
CA ILE A 32 -2.22 -2.54 5.51
C ILE A 32 -2.94 -3.88 5.70
N VAL A 33 -3.62 -4.39 4.66
CA VAL A 33 -4.31 -5.69 4.72
C VAL A 33 -3.31 -6.80 5.03
N ALA A 34 -2.18 -6.82 4.33
CA ALA A 34 -1.16 -7.82 4.56
C ALA A 34 -0.53 -7.70 5.95
N PHE A 35 -0.33 -6.47 6.43
CA PHE A 35 0.18 -6.19 7.77
C PHE A 35 -0.77 -6.69 8.87
N LEU A 36 -2.08 -6.47 8.72
CA LEU A 36 -3.08 -6.78 9.75
C LEU A 36 -3.56 -8.23 9.71
N PHE A 37 -3.65 -8.83 8.52
CA PHE A 37 -4.29 -10.12 8.31
C PHE A 37 -3.40 -11.17 7.62
N GLY A 38 -2.20 -10.78 7.18
CA GLY A 38 -1.20 -11.67 6.60
C GLY A 38 -1.15 -11.66 5.07
N VAL A 39 -0.05 -12.22 4.55
CA VAL A 39 0.33 -12.15 3.13
C VAL A 39 -0.73 -12.71 2.18
N ARG A 40 -1.43 -13.80 2.56
CA ARG A 40 -2.44 -14.44 1.71
C ARG A 40 -3.59 -13.49 1.37
N LEU A 41 -4.06 -12.73 2.37
CA LEU A 41 -5.15 -11.77 2.18
C LEU A 41 -4.67 -10.52 1.45
N GLY A 42 -3.43 -10.08 1.71
CA GLY A 42 -2.79 -8.99 0.95
C GLY A 42 -2.68 -9.31 -0.55
N ILE A 43 -2.14 -10.48 -0.90
CA ILE A 43 -2.04 -10.94 -2.29
C ILE A 43 -3.43 -11.06 -2.92
N GLY A 44 -4.41 -11.59 -2.18
CA GLY A 44 -5.80 -11.67 -2.66
C GLY A 44 -6.36 -10.30 -3.04
N VAL A 45 -6.11 -9.26 -2.23
CA VAL A 45 -6.52 -7.89 -2.53
C VAL A 45 -5.74 -7.32 -3.71
N ALA A 46 -4.42 -7.52 -3.77
CA ALA A 46 -3.57 -7.06 -4.88
C ALA A 46 -4.07 -7.60 -6.23
N VAL A 47 -4.22 -8.92 -6.32
CA VAL A 47 -4.69 -9.61 -7.53
C VAL A 47 -6.10 -9.15 -7.90
N SER A 48 -7.03 -9.18 -6.95
CA SER A 48 -8.43 -8.83 -7.25
C SER A 48 -8.57 -7.36 -7.67
N THR A 49 -7.77 -6.46 -7.09
CA THR A 49 -7.86 -5.04 -7.43
C THR A 49 -7.30 -4.77 -8.81
N TRP A 50 -6.13 -5.32 -9.17
CA TRP A 50 -5.59 -5.13 -10.51
C TRP A 50 -6.40 -5.84 -11.59
N LEU A 51 -6.95 -7.02 -11.31
CA LEU A 51 -7.84 -7.68 -12.27
C LEU A 51 -9.05 -6.81 -12.62
N VAL A 52 -9.66 -6.14 -11.63
CA VAL A 52 -10.80 -5.25 -11.92
C VAL A 52 -10.31 -3.93 -12.50
N TYR A 53 -9.34 -3.28 -11.86
CA TYR A 53 -8.87 -1.96 -12.26
C TYR A 53 -8.28 -1.99 -13.67
N GLY A 54 -7.37 -2.91 -13.96
CA GLY A 54 -6.72 -2.99 -15.28
C GLY A 54 -7.67 -3.34 -16.42
N LEU A 55 -8.77 -4.04 -16.14
CA LEU A 55 -9.81 -4.33 -17.14
C LEU A 55 -10.86 -3.21 -17.28
N VAL A 56 -11.06 -2.40 -16.24
CA VAL A 56 -12.10 -1.37 -16.17
C VAL A 56 -11.48 -0.01 -15.84
N ASN A 57 -10.37 0.32 -16.48
CA ASN A 57 -9.72 1.62 -16.30
C ASN A 57 -10.19 2.60 -17.39
N PRO A 58 -10.81 3.75 -17.01
CA PRO A 58 -11.25 4.78 -17.96
C PRO A 58 -10.14 5.32 -18.87
N ASN A 59 -8.89 5.27 -18.40
CA ASN A 59 -7.73 5.75 -19.16
C ASN A 59 -7.21 4.71 -20.18
N GLY A 60 -7.79 3.52 -20.23
CA GLY A 60 -7.41 2.44 -21.13
C GLY A 60 -7.29 1.09 -20.42
N VAL A 61 -7.57 0.03 -21.15
CA VAL A 61 -7.47 -1.35 -20.67
C VAL A 61 -6.03 -1.83 -20.74
N ASP A 62 -5.55 -2.42 -19.65
CA ASP A 62 -4.22 -3.01 -19.56
C ASP A 62 -4.15 -4.32 -20.35
N GLY A 63 -3.14 -4.45 -21.22
CA GLY A 63 -2.87 -5.71 -21.90
C GLY A 63 -2.51 -6.84 -20.92
N PRO A 64 -2.72 -8.12 -21.28
CA PRO A 64 -2.53 -9.25 -20.36
C PRO A 64 -1.10 -9.36 -19.81
N ILE A 65 -0.12 -8.95 -20.61
CA ILE A 65 1.30 -8.95 -20.21
C ILE A 65 1.55 -7.89 -19.14
N ILE A 66 1.25 -6.62 -19.42
CA ILE A 66 1.48 -5.53 -18.47
C ILE A 66 0.66 -5.75 -17.19
N LEU A 67 -0.59 -6.22 -17.32
CA LEU A 67 -1.45 -6.57 -16.19
C LEU A 67 -0.80 -7.61 -15.26
N SER A 68 -0.13 -8.62 -15.83
CA SER A 68 0.56 -9.63 -15.04
C SER A 68 1.72 -9.04 -14.21
N PHE A 69 2.46 -8.09 -14.79
CA PHE A 69 3.54 -7.38 -14.09
C PHE A 69 3.01 -6.37 -13.07
N LEU A 70 1.89 -5.71 -13.34
CA LEU A 70 1.21 -4.82 -12.40
C LEU A 70 0.73 -5.60 -11.16
N ILE A 71 0.12 -6.77 -11.36
CA ILE A 71 -0.28 -7.69 -10.28
C ILE A 71 0.94 -8.17 -9.48
N LEU A 72 2.01 -8.57 -10.18
CA LEU A 72 3.24 -9.05 -9.55
C LEU A 72 3.90 -7.95 -8.71
N GLY A 73 3.99 -6.73 -9.24
CA GLY A 73 4.50 -5.57 -8.52
C GLY A 73 3.67 -5.25 -7.29
N GLU A 74 2.34 -5.30 -7.40
CA GLU A 74 1.44 -5.01 -6.27
C GLU A 74 1.65 -6.00 -5.10
N CYS A 75 2.05 -7.23 -5.42
CA CYS A 75 2.39 -8.21 -4.41
C CYS A 75 3.63 -7.83 -3.59
N PHE A 76 4.49 -6.92 -4.05
CA PHE A 76 5.60 -6.38 -3.25
C PHE A 76 5.07 -5.60 -2.05
N TYR A 77 3.99 -4.82 -2.19
CA TYR A 77 3.37 -4.12 -1.06
C TYR A 77 2.75 -5.11 -0.07
N ALA A 78 2.08 -6.16 -0.57
CA ALA A 78 1.55 -7.22 0.29
C ALA A 78 2.67 -7.93 1.06
N LEU A 79 3.78 -8.26 0.40
CA LEU A 79 4.91 -8.91 1.04
C LEU A 79 5.55 -8.00 2.09
N SER A 80 5.80 -6.74 1.75
CA SER A 80 6.34 -5.72 2.66
C SER A 80 5.49 -5.53 3.91
N GLY A 81 4.16 -5.49 3.76
CA GLY A 81 3.24 -5.40 4.89
C GLY A 81 3.30 -6.61 5.81
N ALA A 82 3.32 -7.80 5.22
CA ALA A 82 3.41 -9.05 5.98
C ALA A 82 4.78 -9.24 6.67
N ILE A 83 5.87 -8.75 6.07
CA ILE A 83 7.20 -8.78 6.68
C ILE A 83 7.27 -7.75 7.81
N LEU A 84 6.86 -6.51 7.56
CA LEU A 84 6.96 -5.44 8.57
C LEU A 84 6.11 -5.72 9.81
N SER A 85 4.98 -6.43 9.67
CA SER A 85 4.15 -6.81 10.83
C SER A 85 4.85 -7.75 11.81
N ARG A 86 5.89 -8.46 11.36
CA ARG A 86 6.68 -9.40 12.17
C ARG A 86 7.90 -8.77 12.82
N THR A 87 8.30 -7.56 12.41
CA THR A 87 9.46 -6.86 12.98
C THR A 87 9.13 -6.22 14.34
N SER A 88 10.16 -5.84 15.09
CA SER A 88 10.01 -5.10 16.35
C SER A 88 9.18 -3.83 16.19
N VAL A 89 9.43 -3.06 15.11
CA VAL A 89 8.69 -1.84 14.79
C VAL A 89 7.20 -2.10 14.61
N GLY A 90 6.84 -3.15 13.86
CA GLY A 90 5.44 -3.52 13.63
C GLY A 90 4.74 -4.05 14.89
N GLN A 91 5.44 -4.86 15.69
CA GLN A 91 4.93 -5.37 16.96
C GLN A 91 4.73 -4.26 17.99
N GLU A 92 5.68 -3.32 18.11
CA GLU A 92 5.57 -2.18 19.00
C GLU A 92 4.43 -1.24 18.61
N LEU A 93 4.27 -0.96 17.31
CA LEU A 93 3.16 -0.13 16.83
C LEU A 93 1.80 -0.78 17.17
N SER A 94 1.73 -2.10 17.09
CA SER A 94 0.54 -2.87 17.44
C SER A 94 0.25 -2.89 18.95
N LYS A 95 1.26 -2.69 19.80
CA LYS A 95 1.14 -2.65 21.27
C LYS A 95 0.78 -1.26 21.82
N VAL A 96 0.66 -0.24 20.98
CA VAL A 96 0.32 1.13 21.42
C VAL A 96 -1.08 1.15 22.06
N LYS A 97 -1.10 1.11 23.41
CA LYS A 97 -2.31 1.19 24.23
C LYS A 97 -2.97 2.57 24.07
N PRO A 98 -4.31 2.68 24.16
CA PRO A 98 -4.95 3.99 24.25
C PRO A 98 -4.40 4.73 25.47
N THR A 99 -3.78 5.89 25.26
CA THR A 99 -3.64 6.87 26.33
C THR A 99 -5.03 7.42 26.66
N ASP A 100 -5.33 7.56 27.95
CA ASP A 100 -6.62 7.95 28.52
C ASP A 100 -7.04 9.41 28.21
N ASP A 101 -6.47 10.02 27.17
CA ASP A 101 -6.89 11.31 26.63
C ASP A 101 -8.05 11.11 25.63
N SER A 102 -9.11 10.37 25.98
CA SER A 102 -10.28 10.27 25.08
C SER A 102 -11.21 11.47 25.30
N PRO A 103 -11.28 12.46 24.39
CA PRO A 103 -12.45 13.31 24.38
C PRO A 103 -13.62 12.44 23.92
N ARG A 104 -14.73 12.45 24.67
CA ARG A 104 -16.01 11.87 24.25
C ARG A 104 -16.31 12.35 22.82
N ILE A 105 -16.30 11.42 21.86
CA ILE A 105 -16.47 11.75 20.44
C ILE A 105 -17.96 12.01 20.20
N THR A 106 -18.34 13.28 20.17
CA THR A 106 -19.67 13.73 19.75
C THR A 106 -19.53 14.35 18.35
N GLY A 107 -19.90 13.59 17.29
CA GLY A 107 -20.09 14.11 15.92
C GLY A 107 -19.01 13.81 14.86
N ARG A 108 -19.42 13.93 13.58
CA ARG A 108 -18.65 13.62 12.34
C ARG A 108 -17.37 14.47 12.19
N THR A 109 -17.35 15.67 12.76
CA THR A 109 -16.18 16.58 12.82
C THR A 109 -15.11 16.10 13.82
N GLY A 110 -15.50 15.32 14.83
CA GLY A 110 -14.59 14.76 15.83
C GLY A 110 -13.64 13.69 15.27
N VAL A 111 -14.10 12.91 14.29
CA VAL A 111 -13.31 11.82 13.68
C VAL A 111 -12.09 12.37 12.95
N PHE A 112 -12.27 13.32 12.02
CA PHE A 112 -11.18 13.95 11.27
C PHE A 112 -10.20 14.70 12.18
N ARG A 113 -10.72 15.42 13.19
CA ARG A 113 -9.89 16.16 14.15
C ARG A 113 -9.13 15.25 15.13
N SER A 114 -9.62 14.04 15.36
CA SER A 114 -8.89 13.00 16.11
C SER A 114 -7.83 12.31 15.24
N LEU A 115 -8.11 12.11 13.95
CA LEU A 115 -7.18 11.50 13.00
C LEU A 115 -5.95 12.40 12.81
N GLY A 116 -6.15 13.71 12.63
CA GLY A 116 -5.07 14.70 12.52
C GLY A 116 -4.21 14.81 13.80
N ARG A 117 -4.82 14.77 14.99
CA ARG A 117 -4.07 14.72 16.27
C ARG A 117 -3.32 13.40 16.46
N ARG A 118 -3.84 12.29 15.95
CA ARG A 118 -3.20 10.97 16.01
C ARG A 118 -2.01 10.86 15.07
N ILE A 119 -2.11 11.37 13.83
CA ILE A 119 -0.99 11.45 12.88
C ILE A 119 0.16 12.25 13.50
N ARG A 120 -0.14 13.39 14.15
CA ARG A 120 0.86 14.24 14.81
C ARG A 120 1.52 13.59 16.04
N ARG A 121 0.91 12.56 16.63
CA ARG A 121 1.46 11.81 17.79
C ARG A 121 2.18 10.51 17.38
N LEU A 122 2.28 10.20 16.09
CA LEU A 122 3.10 9.07 15.63
C LEU A 122 4.58 9.39 15.86
N ASN A 123 5.32 8.41 16.35
CA ASN A 123 6.77 8.56 16.53
C ASN A 123 7.42 8.73 15.14
N PRO A 124 8.13 9.84 14.88
CA PRO A 124 8.70 10.13 13.56
C PRO A 124 9.63 9.03 13.07
N THR A 125 10.36 8.37 13.97
CA THR A 125 11.23 7.24 13.63
C THR A 125 10.44 6.05 13.09
N ARG A 126 9.25 5.77 13.65
CA ARG A 126 8.40 4.68 13.17
C ARG A 126 7.80 5.03 11.82
N SER A 127 7.25 6.23 11.68
CA SER A 127 6.74 6.72 10.40
C SER A 127 7.81 6.67 9.30
N LEU A 128 9.07 6.98 9.62
CA LEU A 128 10.18 6.85 8.68
C LEU A 128 10.39 5.39 8.23
N VAL A 129 10.33 4.41 9.12
CA VAL A 129 10.45 2.99 8.72
C VAL A 129 9.33 2.60 7.76
N PHE A 130 8.08 2.99 8.01
CA PHE A 130 6.99 2.71 7.08
C PHE A 130 7.24 3.40 5.73
N ALA A 131 7.68 4.66 5.73
CA ALA A 131 8.02 5.41 4.53
C ALA A 131 9.11 4.71 3.70
N LEU A 132 10.19 4.24 4.34
CA LEU A 132 11.30 3.56 3.67
C LEU A 132 10.87 2.20 3.09
N VAL A 133 10.05 1.44 3.83
CA VAL A 133 9.50 0.17 3.33
C VAL A 133 8.55 0.40 2.15
N GLY A 134 7.71 1.44 2.23
CA GLY A 134 6.85 1.86 1.13
C GLY A 134 7.65 2.31 -0.09
N LEU A 135 8.68 3.13 0.12
CA LEU A 135 9.60 3.59 -0.94
C LEU A 135 10.28 2.40 -1.63
N GLN A 136 10.83 1.45 -0.86
CA GLN A 136 11.46 0.25 -1.43
C GLN A 136 10.48 -0.59 -2.25
N ALA A 137 9.26 -0.80 -1.74
CA ALA A 137 8.24 -1.54 -2.46
C ALA A 137 7.80 -0.83 -3.75
N THR A 138 7.65 0.50 -3.69
CA THR A 138 7.26 1.35 -4.83
C THR A 138 8.37 1.37 -5.89
N PHE A 139 9.62 1.56 -5.48
CA PHE A 139 10.77 1.48 -6.36
C PHE A 139 10.85 0.12 -7.07
N GLY A 140 10.65 -0.98 -6.33
CA GLY A 140 10.60 -2.32 -6.93
C GLY A 140 9.46 -2.50 -7.93
N TYR A 141 8.27 -1.98 -7.60
CA TYR A 141 7.11 -1.98 -8.49
C TYR A 141 7.41 -1.19 -9.77
N ASP A 142 7.98 0.00 -9.65
CA ASP A 142 8.27 0.90 -10.76
C ASP A 142 9.35 0.31 -11.67
N LEU A 143 10.44 -0.23 -11.12
CA LEU A 143 11.47 -0.92 -11.90
C LEU A 143 10.88 -2.05 -12.75
N LEU A 144 9.99 -2.84 -12.14
CA LEU A 144 9.38 -4.00 -12.75
C LEU A 144 8.39 -3.60 -13.85
N THR A 145 7.54 -2.61 -13.60
CA THR A 145 6.46 -2.20 -14.51
C THR A 145 6.97 -1.34 -15.66
N ASN A 146 7.98 -0.50 -15.42
CA ASN A 146 8.70 0.23 -16.46
C ASN A 146 9.40 -0.73 -17.43
N PHE A 147 10.09 -1.74 -16.91
CA PHE A 147 10.69 -2.80 -17.72
C PHE A 147 9.64 -3.56 -18.55
N ALA A 148 8.53 -3.96 -17.90
CA ALA A 148 7.46 -4.70 -18.57
C ALA A 148 6.84 -3.94 -19.74
N SER A 149 6.72 -2.61 -19.61
CA SER A 149 6.18 -1.74 -20.65
C SER A 149 7.01 -1.75 -21.94
N TRP A 150 8.31 -2.07 -21.84
CA TRP A 150 9.26 -2.08 -22.96
C TRP A 150 9.74 -3.47 -23.36
N LEU A 151 9.27 -4.52 -22.65
CA LEU A 151 9.73 -5.90 -22.81
C LEU A 151 9.63 -6.42 -24.25
N PHE A 152 8.58 -6.05 -24.97
CA PHE A 152 8.32 -6.50 -26.35
C PHE A 152 8.42 -5.38 -27.39
N LEU A 153 8.79 -4.17 -26.97
CA LEU A 153 9.05 -3.03 -27.87
C LEU A 153 10.54 -2.92 -28.23
N THR A 154 11.38 -3.73 -27.62
CA THR A 154 12.83 -3.76 -27.85
C THR A 154 13.29 -5.17 -28.24
N THR A 155 14.47 -5.26 -28.83
CA THR A 155 15.07 -6.54 -29.26
C THR A 155 15.86 -7.24 -28.15
N SER A 156 16.08 -6.59 -27.00
CA SER A 156 16.92 -7.08 -25.91
C SER A 156 16.32 -6.75 -24.55
N LEU A 157 16.34 -7.71 -23.61
CA LEU A 157 15.88 -7.51 -22.23
C LEU A 157 16.65 -6.39 -21.52
N TYR A 158 17.96 -6.26 -21.79
CA TYR A 158 18.76 -5.18 -21.25
C TYR A 158 18.28 -3.82 -21.77
N GLN A 159 17.96 -3.74 -23.06
CA GLN A 159 17.46 -2.52 -23.66
C GLN A 159 16.07 -2.15 -23.13
N ALA A 160 15.16 -3.12 -23.00
CA ALA A 160 13.86 -2.92 -22.35
C ALA A 160 14.01 -2.37 -20.92
N PHE A 161 14.95 -2.92 -20.16
CA PHE A 161 15.19 -2.50 -18.77
C PHE A 161 15.71 -1.06 -18.69
N ILE A 162 16.73 -0.73 -19.48
CA ILE A 162 17.33 0.61 -19.47
C ILE A 162 16.37 1.66 -20.03
N ILE A 163 15.82 1.43 -21.22
CA ILE A 163 14.94 2.39 -21.88
C ILE A 163 13.66 2.59 -21.06
N GLY A 164 13.05 1.49 -20.61
CA GLY A 164 11.84 1.55 -19.82
C GLY A 164 12.01 2.35 -18.54
N ASN A 165 13.11 2.12 -17.80
CA ASN A 165 13.35 2.87 -16.56
C ASN A 165 13.76 4.32 -16.79
N ILE A 166 14.48 4.64 -17.87
CA ILE A 166 14.79 6.04 -18.20
C ILE A 166 13.51 6.82 -18.54
N ILE A 167 12.63 6.22 -19.35
CA ILE A 167 11.38 6.86 -19.78
C ILE A 167 10.36 6.90 -18.65
N GLY A 168 10.30 5.85 -17.83
CA GLY A 168 9.41 5.74 -16.68
C GLY A 168 9.83 6.57 -15.47
N ALA A 169 11.11 6.90 -15.31
CA ALA A 169 11.62 7.58 -14.11
C ALA A 169 10.86 8.85 -13.69
N PRO A 170 10.47 9.79 -14.59
CA PRO A 170 9.69 10.96 -14.19
C PRO A 170 8.33 10.60 -13.58
N PHE A 171 7.71 9.53 -14.08
CA PHE A 171 6.43 9.01 -13.60
C PHE A 171 6.59 8.26 -12.26
N SER A 172 7.68 7.52 -12.11
CA SER A 172 8.05 6.78 -10.90
C SER A 172 8.36 7.71 -9.73
N VAL A 173 9.04 8.84 -9.96
CA VAL A 173 9.33 9.81 -8.88
C VAL A 173 8.04 10.34 -8.23
N ALA A 174 7.00 10.62 -9.02
CA ALA A 174 5.70 11.04 -8.48
C ALA A 174 5.03 9.92 -7.67
N HIS A 175 5.15 8.68 -8.15
CA HIS A 175 4.63 7.49 -7.48
C HIS A 175 5.32 7.25 -6.14
N GLU A 176 6.66 7.14 -6.16
CA GLU A 176 7.52 6.98 -5.00
C GLU A 176 7.31 8.08 -3.97
N GLY A 177 7.26 9.33 -4.40
CA GLY A 177 7.05 10.48 -3.53
C GLY A 177 5.69 10.45 -2.82
N SER A 178 4.62 10.16 -3.57
CA SER A 178 3.26 10.08 -2.99
C SER A 178 3.11 8.87 -2.05
N ASN A 179 3.63 7.71 -2.43
CA ASN A 179 3.61 6.52 -1.59
C ASN A 179 4.48 6.67 -0.34
N ALA A 180 5.65 7.30 -0.43
CA ALA A 180 6.46 7.58 0.76
C ALA A 180 5.66 8.40 1.80
N ILE A 181 4.89 9.39 1.35
CA ILE A 181 4.02 10.19 2.22
C ILE A 181 2.87 9.34 2.78
N PHE A 182 2.17 8.56 1.95
CA PHE A 182 1.07 7.72 2.42
C PHE A 182 1.53 6.64 3.40
N PHE A 183 2.68 6.02 3.17
CA PHE A 183 3.25 5.05 4.08
C PHE A 183 3.75 5.70 5.37
N ALA A 184 4.32 6.91 5.33
CA ALA A 184 4.72 7.63 6.54
C ALA A 184 3.53 8.01 7.43
N THR A 185 2.36 8.27 6.83
CA THR A 185 1.22 8.90 7.52
C THR A 185 0.01 7.99 7.64
N VAL A 186 -0.54 7.51 6.52
CA VAL A 186 -1.78 6.72 6.44
C VAL A 186 -1.57 5.32 6.99
N ALA A 187 -0.52 4.61 6.55
CA ALA A 187 -0.27 3.22 7.00
C ALA A 187 -0.22 3.08 8.54
N PRO A 188 0.66 3.79 9.27
CA PRO A 188 0.72 3.67 10.72
C PRO A 188 -0.57 4.16 11.41
N ALA A 189 -1.21 5.23 10.89
CA ALA A 189 -2.45 5.74 11.48
C ALA A 189 -3.60 4.72 11.38
N VAL A 190 -3.77 4.10 10.21
CA VAL A 190 -4.82 3.09 9.99
C VAL A 190 -4.52 1.82 10.79
N ILE A 191 -3.27 1.36 10.85
CA ILE A 191 -2.89 0.19 11.64
C ILE A 191 -3.20 0.40 13.13
N VAL A 192 -2.82 1.55 13.69
CA VAL A 192 -3.12 1.88 15.08
C VAL A 192 -4.63 1.97 15.32
N ALA A 193 -5.38 2.59 14.40
CA ALA A 193 -6.83 2.67 14.50
C ALA A 193 -7.50 1.29 14.44
N ALA A 194 -7.09 0.43 13.50
CA ALA A 194 -7.62 -0.93 13.34
C ALA A 194 -7.37 -1.79 14.59
N ARG A 195 -6.14 -1.76 15.12
CA ARG A 195 -5.78 -2.49 16.35
C ARG A 195 -6.60 -2.03 17.56
N ARG A 196 -6.89 -0.74 17.67
CA ARG A 196 -7.77 -0.19 18.73
C ARG A 196 -9.21 -0.68 18.61
N MET A 197 -9.68 -0.97 17.40
CA MET A 197 -11.00 -1.54 17.15
C MET A 197 -11.02 -3.08 17.29
N GLY A 198 -9.92 -3.70 17.70
CA GLY A 198 -9.80 -5.16 17.77
C GLY A 198 -9.68 -5.84 16.40
N ILE A 199 -9.39 -5.08 15.34
CA ILE A 199 -9.28 -5.58 13.97
C ILE A 199 -7.84 -6.01 13.70
N GLY A 200 -7.66 -7.29 13.34
CA GLY A 200 -6.40 -7.87 12.88
C GLY A 200 -6.09 -9.21 13.54
N PHE A 201 -5.83 -10.25 12.75
CA PHE A 201 -5.48 -11.57 13.25
C PHE A 201 -3.97 -11.64 13.50
N HIS A 202 -3.56 -11.84 14.75
CA HIS A 202 -2.26 -12.47 15.00
C HIS A 202 -2.50 -13.98 14.95
N ALA A 203 -1.99 -14.64 13.92
CA ALA A 203 -1.79 -16.08 13.97
C ALA A 203 -0.83 -16.37 15.12
N ARG A 204 -1.39 -17.02 16.13
CA ARG A 204 -0.73 -17.54 17.32
C ARG A 204 0.38 -18.50 16.89
N GLY A 205 1.63 -18.05 16.92
CA GLY A 205 2.79 -18.92 17.00
C GLY A 205 3.06 -19.32 18.45
N ARG A 206 2.15 -20.09 19.07
CA ARG A 206 2.54 -20.97 20.18
C ARG A 206 2.98 -22.27 19.50
N LEU A 207 4.28 -22.44 19.34
CA LEU A 207 4.86 -23.77 19.26
C LEU A 207 5.44 -24.00 20.66
N ASN A 208 4.69 -24.79 21.44
CA ASN A 208 5.27 -25.59 22.51
C ASN A 208 6.03 -26.75 21.86
#